data_AF-A0A0E0LXX9-F1
#
_entry.id   AF-A0A0E0LXX9-F1
#
_cell.length_a   1.000
_cell.length_b   1.000
_cell.length_c   1.000
_cell.angle_alpha   90.00
_cell.angle_beta   90.00
_cell.angle_gamma   90.00
#
_symmetry.space_group_name_H-M   'P 1'
#
loop_
_entity.id
_entity.type
_entity.pdbx_description
1 polymer ?
#
loop_
_entity_poly.entity_id
_entity_poly.type
_entity_poly.pdbx_seq_one_letter_code
_entity_poly.pdbx_strand_id
1 'polypeptide(L)'
;MTYLLLIRLHCKLQSEVLKDAISQVVGDSKEKGRKFTETVELQIGLKNYDPQKDKRFSGSVKLPHIPRPKMKVCMLGDAQHVEEFPTLVTHQESLESKVNETKATVKFQLKKVLCMGVAVGNLSMEEKQIQQNIQMSVNFLVSLLKKNWQNVRCLYIKSTMGKPIRVF
;
A
#
# COMPACT_ATOMS: atom_id res chain seq x y z
N MET A 1 -27.85 -13.68 7.50
CA MET A 1 -27.51 -14.13 6.13
C MET A 1 -27.31 -13.01 5.11
N THR A 2 -27.63 -11.74 5.41
CA THR A 2 -27.41 -10.60 4.51
C THR A 2 -25.99 -10.01 4.53
N TYR A 3 -25.24 -10.17 5.63
CA TYR A 3 -23.86 -9.67 5.73
C TYR A 3 -22.82 -10.50 4.96
N LEU A 4 -23.13 -11.78 4.64
CA LEU A 4 -22.22 -12.63 3.88
C LEU A 4 -22.26 -12.34 2.35
N LEU A 5 -23.36 -11.76 1.85
CA LEU A 5 -23.47 -11.37 0.44
C LEU A 5 -22.70 -10.07 0.12
N LEU A 6 -22.44 -9.23 1.12
CA LEU A 6 -21.71 -7.97 0.97
C LEU A 6 -20.20 -8.17 0.78
N ILE A 7 -19.66 -9.33 1.17
CA ILE A 7 -18.25 -9.71 0.97
C ILE A 7 -17.99 -10.16 -0.48
N ARG A 8 -19.03 -10.61 -1.21
CA ARG A 8 -18.88 -11.21 -2.54
C ARG A 8 -18.87 -10.20 -3.70
N LEU A 9 -19.08 -8.90 -3.45
CA LEU A 9 -19.37 -7.95 -4.54
C LEU A 9 -18.94 -6.51 -4.25
N HIS A 10 -17.64 -6.23 -4.09
CA HIS A 10 -17.18 -4.83 -4.24
C HIS A 10 -15.71 -4.61 -4.61
N CYS A 11 -15.05 -5.57 -5.25
CA CYS A 11 -13.87 -5.19 -6.01
C CYS A 11 -14.32 -4.80 -7.43
N LYS A 12 -14.44 -3.50 -7.67
CA LYS A 12 -14.66 -2.94 -9.02
C LYS A 12 -13.45 -3.14 -9.94
N LEU A 13 -12.32 -3.63 -9.41
CA LEU A 13 -11.15 -3.99 -10.19
C LEU A 13 -11.35 -5.40 -10.74
N GLN A 14 -11.36 -5.49 -12.06
CA GLN A 14 -11.37 -6.75 -12.76
C GLN A 14 -10.01 -7.44 -12.54
N SER A 15 -10.04 -8.64 -11.95
CA SER A 15 -8.83 -9.41 -11.61
C SER A 15 -7.92 -9.69 -12.81
N GLU A 16 -8.49 -9.70 -14.02
CA GLU A 16 -7.79 -9.88 -15.29
C GLU A 16 -6.93 -8.65 -15.63
N VAL A 17 -7.53 -7.46 -15.63
CA VAL A 17 -6.82 -6.19 -15.89
C VAL A 17 -5.69 -5.98 -14.90
N LEU A 18 -5.88 -6.39 -13.64
CA LEU A 18 -4.84 -6.27 -12.62
C LEU A 18 -3.64 -7.20 -12.90
N LYS A 19 -3.90 -8.44 -13.35
CA LYS A 19 -2.84 -9.38 -13.74
C LYS A 19 -2.08 -8.90 -14.95
N ASP A 20 -2.80 -8.44 -15.97
CA ASP A 20 -2.20 -7.94 -17.21
C ASP A 20 -1.34 -6.70 -16.93
N ALA A 21 -1.82 -5.77 -16.11
CA ALA A 21 -1.06 -4.60 -15.71
C ALA A 21 0.22 -4.96 -14.92
N ILE A 22 0.15 -5.93 -14.00
CA ILE A 22 1.33 -6.39 -13.25
C ILE A 22 2.34 -7.03 -14.21
N SER A 23 1.88 -7.91 -15.11
CA SER A 23 2.75 -8.59 -16.07
C SER A 23 3.44 -7.60 -17.01
N GLN A 24 2.72 -6.56 -17.48
CA GLN A 24 3.31 -5.47 -18.26
C GLN A 24 4.37 -4.69 -17.48
N VAL A 25 4.10 -4.32 -16.22
CA VAL A 25 5.09 -3.60 -15.39
C VAL A 25 6.35 -4.45 -15.16
N VAL A 26 6.18 -5.75 -14.92
CA VAL A 26 7.31 -6.69 -14.75
C VAL A 26 8.08 -6.87 -16.06
N GLY A 27 7.38 -6.97 -17.20
CA GLY A 27 7.98 -7.04 -18.54
C GLY A 27 8.83 -5.81 -18.88
N ASP A 28 8.24 -4.61 -18.77
CA ASP A 28 8.90 -3.31 -19.01
C ASP A 28 10.16 -3.12 -18.16
N SER A 29 10.13 -3.68 -16.93
CA SER A 29 11.24 -3.58 -16.00
C SER A 29 12.37 -4.57 -16.33
N LYS A 30 12.02 -5.76 -16.83
CA LYS A 30 12.99 -6.78 -17.28
C LYS A 30 13.73 -6.34 -18.54
N GLU A 31 13.04 -5.72 -19.51
CA GLU A 31 13.67 -5.22 -20.75
C GLU A 31 14.76 -4.18 -20.48
N LYS A 32 14.57 -3.33 -19.47
CA LYS A 32 15.53 -2.27 -19.12
C LYS A 32 16.68 -2.73 -18.22
N GLY A 33 16.64 -3.97 -17.72
CA GLY A 33 17.74 -4.64 -17.03
C GLY A 33 18.52 -3.78 -16.02
N ARG A 34 17.86 -3.28 -14.97
CA ARG A 34 18.51 -2.39 -13.98
C ARG A 34 19.24 -3.19 -12.90
N LYS A 35 20.37 -2.64 -12.40
CA LYS A 35 21.23 -3.27 -11.37
C LYS A 35 20.62 -3.33 -9.95
N PHE A 36 19.40 -2.81 -9.74
CA PHE A 36 18.72 -2.82 -8.46
C PHE A 36 17.29 -3.32 -8.59
N THR A 37 16.78 -3.95 -7.53
CA THR A 37 15.39 -4.45 -7.49
C THR A 37 14.42 -3.28 -7.34
N GLU A 38 13.59 -3.04 -8.36
CA GLU A 38 12.61 -1.95 -8.34
C GLU A 38 11.44 -2.26 -7.40
N THR A 39 10.88 -1.18 -6.83
CA THR A 39 9.65 -1.26 -6.04
C THR A 39 8.45 -1.01 -6.96
N VAL A 40 7.41 -1.80 -6.78
CA VAL A 40 6.09 -1.58 -7.40
C VAL A 40 5.28 -0.69 -6.47
N GLU A 41 4.83 0.44 -7.02
CA GLU A 41 4.07 1.47 -6.32
C GLU A 41 2.66 1.56 -6.89
N LEU A 42 1.69 1.61 -5.99
CA LEU A 42 0.30 1.91 -6.28
C LEU A 42 0.09 3.41 -6.04
N GLN A 43 -0.27 4.13 -7.09
CA GLN A 43 -0.62 5.54 -7.01
C GLN A 43 -2.13 5.70 -7.15
N ILE A 44 -2.73 6.39 -6.19
CA ILE A 44 -4.17 6.63 -6.13
C ILE A 44 -4.45 8.11 -6.34
N GLY A 45 -5.34 8.43 -7.28
CA GLY A 45 -5.92 9.75 -7.45
C GLY A 45 -7.30 9.82 -6.81
N LEU A 46 -7.50 10.76 -5.90
CA LEU A 46 -8.80 11.06 -5.29
C LEU A 46 -9.47 12.24 -6.03
N LYS A 47 -10.80 12.24 -6.08
CA LYS A 47 -11.63 13.37 -6.54
C LYS A 47 -12.57 13.82 -5.45
N ASN A 48 -12.97 15.09 -5.52
CA ASN A 48 -14.00 15.68 -4.66
C ASN A 48 -13.68 15.53 -3.15
N TYR A 49 -12.40 15.57 -2.79
CA TYR A 49 -11.93 15.49 -1.41
C TYR A 49 -11.16 16.77 -1.09
N ASP A 50 -11.48 17.42 0.02
CA ASP A 50 -10.78 18.61 0.50
C ASP A 50 -9.89 18.23 1.69
N PRO A 51 -8.55 18.21 1.54
CA PRO A 51 -7.63 17.82 2.61
C PRO A 51 -7.73 18.71 3.86
N GLN A 52 -8.26 19.92 3.73
CA GLN A 52 -8.35 20.88 4.84
C GLN A 52 -9.63 20.71 5.66
N LYS A 53 -10.75 20.38 5.01
CA LYS A 53 -12.05 20.17 5.69
C LYS A 53 -12.18 18.77 6.29
N ASP A 54 -11.61 17.76 5.64
CA ASP A 54 -11.68 16.36 6.08
C ASP A 54 -10.29 15.83 6.49
N LYS A 55 -9.81 16.28 7.66
CA LYS A 55 -8.51 15.89 8.28
C LYS A 55 -8.37 14.39 8.62
N ARG A 56 -9.35 13.54 8.32
CA ARG A 56 -9.49 12.20 8.91
C ARG A 56 -8.74 11.08 8.16
N PHE A 57 -7.98 11.38 7.12
CA PHE A 57 -7.40 10.33 6.27
C PHE A 57 -5.93 10.04 6.57
N SER A 58 -5.71 9.27 7.64
CA SER A 58 -4.47 8.55 7.88
C SER A 58 -4.79 7.15 8.40
N GLY A 59 -4.37 6.13 7.67
CA GLY A 59 -4.58 4.74 8.06
C GLY A 59 -3.36 3.91 7.69
N SER A 60 -3.04 2.93 8.52
CA SER A 60 -1.97 1.98 8.26
C SER A 60 -2.54 0.58 8.07
N VAL A 61 -2.14 -0.10 7.00
CA VAL A 61 -2.47 -1.51 6.77
C VAL A 61 -1.21 -2.36 6.85
N LYS A 62 -1.29 -3.51 7.50
CA LYS A 62 -0.22 -4.52 7.47
C LYS A 62 -0.41 -5.38 6.23
N LEU A 63 0.57 -5.36 5.33
CA LEU A 63 0.57 -6.26 4.17
C LEU A 63 1.11 -7.65 4.57
N PRO A 64 0.63 -8.74 3.97
CA PRO A 64 1.14 -10.10 4.24
C PRO A 64 2.57 -10.29 3.74
N HIS A 65 2.95 -9.57 2.68
CA HIS A 65 4.24 -9.68 2.01
C HIS A 65 4.98 -8.36 2.07
N ILE A 66 6.20 -8.36 2.63
CA ILE A 66 7.00 -7.15 2.88
C ILE A 66 7.50 -6.53 1.57
N PRO A 67 7.05 -5.32 1.19
CA PRO A 67 7.44 -4.70 -0.07
C PRO A 67 8.89 -4.16 -0.05
N ARG A 68 9.38 -3.70 1.12
CA ARG A 68 10.72 -3.10 1.28
C ARG A 68 11.56 -3.83 2.33
N PRO A 69 12.18 -4.98 1.99
CA PRO A 69 12.98 -5.76 2.94
C PRO A 69 14.24 -5.02 3.43
N LYS A 70 14.81 -4.13 2.60
CA LYS A 70 16.04 -3.35 2.92
C LYS A 70 15.78 -2.07 3.73
N MET A 71 14.55 -1.78 4.13
CA MET A 71 14.26 -0.58 4.93
C MET A 71 14.90 -0.70 6.31
N LYS A 72 15.84 0.19 6.64
CA LYS A 72 16.43 0.29 7.98
C LYS A 72 15.44 1.05 8.86
N VAL A 73 14.97 0.39 9.92
CA VAL A 73 14.12 1.01 10.95
C VAL A 73 15.02 1.35 12.12
N CYS A 74 15.14 2.63 12.45
CA CYS A 74 15.88 3.10 13.62
C CYS A 74 14.88 3.39 14.73
N MET A 75 15.11 2.82 15.91
CA MET A 75 14.38 3.18 17.12
C MET A 75 15.20 4.24 17.84
N LEU A 76 14.63 5.44 18.01
CA LEU A 76 15.23 6.53 18.76
C LEU A 76 14.40 6.70 20.03
N GLY A 77 14.97 6.40 21.19
CA GLY A 77 14.29 6.49 22.48
C GLY A 77 15.20 7.10 23.52
N ASP A 78 14.68 8.13 24.19
CA ASP A 78 15.22 8.61 25.45
C ASP A 78 14.46 7.93 26.60
N ALA A 79 15.07 7.82 27.79
CA ALA A 79 14.52 7.03 28.91
C ALA A 79 13.10 7.44 29.34
N GLN A 80 12.67 8.66 29.00
CA GLN A 80 11.35 9.23 29.34
C GLN A 80 10.26 9.02 28.27
N HIS A 81 10.61 8.68 27.02
CA HIS A 81 9.64 8.59 25.90
C HIS A 81 9.35 7.15 25.45
N VAL A 82 9.68 6.15 26.28
CA VAL A 82 9.45 4.72 25.99
C VAL A 82 7.96 4.38 25.84
N GLU A 83 7.07 5.20 26.40
CA GLU A 83 5.62 5.00 26.32
C GLU A 83 4.94 5.69 25.11
N GLU A 84 5.58 6.69 24.49
CA GLU A 84 5.04 7.43 23.33
C GLU A 84 5.37 6.77 21.98
N PHE A 85 6.02 5.61 22.00
CA PHE A 85 6.34 4.91 20.76
C PHE A 85 5.06 4.50 20.01
N PRO A 86 5.01 4.70 18.68
CA PRO A 86 3.87 4.28 17.85
C PRO A 86 3.61 2.76 17.89
N THR A 87 4.55 2.01 18.44
CA THR A 87 4.45 0.59 18.76
C THR A 87 5.03 0.38 20.15
N LEU A 88 4.18 0.23 21.16
CA LEU A 88 4.59 -0.17 22.52
C LEU A 88 5.34 -1.50 22.43
N VAL A 89 6.56 -1.55 22.97
CA VAL A 89 7.36 -2.77 23.07
C VAL A 89 7.25 -3.22 24.52
N THR A 90 6.47 -4.27 24.77
CA THR A 90 6.45 -4.95 26.06
C THR A 90 7.74 -5.78 26.22
N HIS A 91 8.21 -5.97 27.46
CA HIS A 91 9.43 -6.73 27.76
C HIS A 91 9.41 -8.19 27.26
N GLN A 92 8.26 -8.71 26.84
CA GLN A 92 8.08 -10.06 26.33
C GLN A 92 8.18 -10.17 24.79
N GLU A 93 8.08 -9.06 24.05
CA GLU A 93 8.11 -9.08 22.59
C GLU A 93 9.51 -8.83 22.03
N SER A 94 9.90 -9.58 21.00
CA SER A 94 11.19 -9.39 20.34
C SER A 94 11.16 -8.16 19.41
N LEU A 95 12.18 -7.31 19.55
CA LEU A 95 12.38 -6.11 18.70
C LEU A 95 12.38 -6.45 17.20
N GLU A 96 12.93 -7.60 16.82
CA GLU A 96 12.93 -8.07 15.42
C GLU A 96 11.53 -8.26 14.85
N SER A 97 10.61 -8.82 15.64
CA SER A 97 9.22 -9.02 15.21
C SER A 97 8.57 -7.69 14.92
N LYS A 98 8.74 -6.69 15.81
CA LYS A 98 8.17 -5.35 15.64
C LYS A 98 8.74 -4.58 14.47
N VAL A 99 10.04 -4.74 14.22
CA VAL A 99 10.69 -4.19 13.04
C VAL A 99 10.09 -4.80 11.77
N ASN A 100 9.84 -6.12 11.74
CA ASN A 100 9.20 -6.77 10.61
C ASN A 100 7.74 -6.33 10.42
N GLU A 101 6.99 -6.12 11.50
CA GLU A 101 5.64 -5.52 11.40
C GLU A 101 5.68 -4.12 10.80
N THR A 102 6.64 -3.29 11.23
CA THR A 102 6.81 -1.93 10.72
C THR A 102 7.22 -1.93 9.25
N LYS A 103 8.04 -2.90 8.81
CA LYS A 103 8.42 -3.08 7.40
C LYS A 103 7.25 -3.55 6.51
N ALA A 104 6.36 -4.36 7.08
CA ALA A 104 5.15 -4.84 6.40
C ALA A 104 4.02 -3.80 6.40
N THR A 105 4.09 -2.82 7.31
CA THR A 105 3.05 -1.81 7.47
C THR A 105 3.21 -0.69 6.47
N VAL A 106 2.12 -0.39 5.80
CA VAL A 106 2.04 0.63 4.78
C VAL A 106 1.09 1.73 5.24
N LYS A 107 1.62 2.96 5.28
CA LYS A 107 0.88 4.14 5.75
C LYS A 107 0.26 4.86 4.56
N PHE A 108 -1.06 4.99 4.57
CA PHE A 108 -1.80 5.90 3.70
C PHE A 108 -1.90 7.24 4.41
N GLN A 109 -1.21 8.24 3.89
CA GLN A 109 -1.27 9.59 4.42
C GLN A 109 -1.59 10.56 3.29
N LEU A 110 -2.72 11.23 3.42
CA LEU A 110 -3.06 12.33 2.51
C LEU A 110 -2.30 13.58 2.95
N LYS A 111 -1.57 14.19 2.01
CA LYS A 111 -0.98 15.52 2.20
C LYS A 111 -1.89 16.58 1.57
N LYS A 112 -1.35 17.73 1.17
CA LYS A 112 -2.08 18.78 0.46
C LYS A 112 -2.51 18.39 -0.96
N VAL A 113 -1.97 17.30 -1.51
CA VAL A 113 -2.23 16.83 -2.88
C VAL A 113 -3.24 15.69 -2.87
N LEU A 114 -4.12 15.65 -3.87
CA LEU A 114 -5.16 14.61 -4.03
C LEU A 114 -4.62 13.25 -4.50
N CYS A 115 -3.31 13.14 -4.68
CA CYS A 115 -2.63 11.93 -5.10
C CYS A 115 -1.81 11.36 -3.95
N MET A 116 -1.88 10.05 -3.75
CA MET A 116 -1.03 9.32 -2.79
C MET A 116 -0.30 8.20 -3.51
N GLY A 117 0.97 7.98 -3.16
CA GLY A 117 1.78 6.88 -3.66
C GLY A 117 2.13 5.94 -2.53
N VAL A 118 1.98 4.64 -2.77
CA VAL A 118 2.08 3.59 -1.76
C VAL A 118 2.89 2.42 -2.31
N ALA A 119 3.90 1.95 -1.57
CA ALA A 119 4.69 0.79 -1.98
C ALA A 119 3.93 -0.51 -1.68
N VAL A 120 3.66 -1.31 -2.71
CA VAL A 120 2.85 -2.54 -2.61
C VAL A 120 3.63 -3.81 -2.91
N GLY A 121 4.83 -3.72 -3.49
CA GLY A 121 5.67 -4.89 -3.75
C GLY A 121 7.04 -4.54 -4.34
N ASN A 122 7.79 -5.56 -4.73
CA ASN A 122 9.06 -5.43 -5.46
C ASN A 122 9.10 -6.43 -6.63
N LEU A 123 10.03 -6.24 -7.56
CA LEU A 123 10.16 -7.14 -8.73
C LEU A 123 10.66 -8.56 -8.38
N SER A 124 11.21 -8.78 -7.20
CA SER A 124 11.64 -10.12 -6.76
C SER A 124 10.49 -11.00 -6.26
N MET A 125 9.32 -10.43 -6.02
CA MET A 125 8.13 -11.16 -5.57
C MET A 125 7.37 -11.80 -6.73
N GLU A 126 6.64 -12.87 -6.44
CA GLU A 126 5.75 -13.50 -7.41
C GLU A 126 4.56 -12.56 -7.71
N GLU A 127 4.12 -12.53 -8.97
CA GLU A 127 3.01 -11.68 -9.42
C GLU A 127 1.72 -11.87 -8.59
N LYS A 128 1.47 -13.10 -8.13
CA LYS A 128 0.33 -13.42 -7.24
C LYS A 128 0.42 -12.72 -5.89
N GLN A 129 1.62 -12.61 -5.31
CA GLN A 129 1.84 -11.94 -4.03
C GLN A 129 1.63 -10.43 -4.17
N ILE A 130 2.08 -9.85 -5.29
CA ILE A 130 1.85 -8.44 -5.63
C ILE A 130 0.35 -8.17 -5.80
N GLN A 131 -0.37 -9.07 -6.47
CA GLN A 131 -1.81 -8.98 -6.65
C GLN A 131 -2.56 -8.96 -5.31
N GLN A 132 -2.22 -9.87 -4.39
CA GLN A 132 -2.82 -9.91 -3.06
C GLN A 132 -2.55 -8.64 -2.25
N ASN A 133 -1.33 -8.10 -2.31
CA ASN A 133 -0.98 -6.85 -1.64
C ASN A 133 -1.76 -5.65 -2.19
N ILE A 134 -1.93 -5.56 -3.51
CA ILE A 134 -2.73 -4.49 -4.15
C ILE A 134 -4.19 -4.60 -3.73
N GLN A 135 -4.75 -5.81 -3.76
CA GLN A 135 -6.14 -6.05 -3.39
C GLN A 135 -6.43 -5.61 -1.95
N MET A 136 -5.56 -6.00 -1.00
CA MET A 136 -5.70 -5.56 0.40
C MET A 136 -5.54 -4.05 0.56
N SER A 137 -4.56 -3.45 -0.13
CA SER A 137 -4.31 -2.01 -0.10
C SER A 137 -5.52 -1.21 -0.59
N VAL A 138 -6.11 -1.62 -1.72
CA VAL A 138 -7.29 -0.95 -2.29
C VAL A 138 -8.52 -1.16 -1.42
N ASN A 139 -8.76 -2.38 -0.93
CA ASN A 139 -9.91 -2.66 -0.07
C ASN A 139 -9.85 -1.85 1.23
N PHE A 140 -8.67 -1.77 1.85
CA PHE A 140 -8.47 -0.95 3.03
C PHE A 140 -8.69 0.53 2.72
N LEU A 141 -8.12 1.04 1.62
CA LEU A 141 -8.30 2.43 1.21
C LEU A 141 -9.78 2.79 1.00
N VAL A 142 -10.54 1.93 0.31
CA VAL A 142 -11.97 2.15 0.06
C VAL A 142 -12.76 2.20 1.36
N SER A 143 -12.40 1.36 2.34
CA SER A 143 -13.07 1.34 3.66
C SER A 143 -12.86 2.62 4.48
N LEU A 144 -11.76 3.34 4.24
CA LEU A 144 -11.47 4.61 4.91
C LEU A 144 -12.18 5.82 4.27
N LEU A 145 -12.68 5.69 3.03
CA LEU A 145 -13.30 6.79 2.29
C LEU A 145 -14.80 6.86 2.58
N LYS A 146 -15.31 8.02 3.04
CA LYS A 146 -16.74 8.24 3.35
C LYS A 146 -17.72 7.88 2.21
N LYS A 147 -17.28 7.99 0.95
CA LYS A 147 -18.07 7.65 -0.26
C LYS A 147 -17.49 6.47 -1.04
N ASN A 148 -16.65 5.65 -0.40
CA ASN A 148 -16.01 4.47 -0.97
C ASN A 148 -15.37 4.76 -2.35
N TRP A 149 -15.79 4.03 -3.38
CA TRP A 149 -15.29 4.12 -4.76
C TRP A 149 -15.62 5.42 -5.49
N GLN A 150 -16.61 6.20 -5.06
CA GLN A 150 -16.95 7.46 -5.75
C GLN A 150 -15.89 8.53 -5.57
N ASN A 151 -15.08 8.47 -4.51
CA ASN A 151 -13.97 9.39 -4.29
C ASN A 151 -12.69 8.95 -5.03
N VAL A 152 -12.61 7.71 -5.52
CA VAL A 152 -11.47 7.23 -6.30
C VAL A 152 -11.66 7.69 -7.75
N ARG A 153 -10.74 8.53 -8.24
CA ARG A 153 -10.73 9.00 -9.62
C ARG A 153 -10.01 8.02 -10.54
N CYS A 154 -8.82 7.60 -10.12
CA CYS A 154 -7.95 6.75 -10.92
C CYS A 154 -6.97 5.96 -10.04
N LEU A 155 -6.59 4.79 -10.52
CA LEU A 155 -5.55 3.94 -9.91
C LEU A 155 -4.47 3.67 -10.95
N TYR A 156 -3.23 3.95 -10.58
CA TYR A 156 -2.06 3.68 -11.40
C TYR A 156 -1.13 2.70 -10.68
N ILE A 157 -0.61 1.74 -11.43
CA ILE A 157 0.49 0.89 -11.00
C ILE A 157 1.73 1.34 -11.77
N LYS A 158 2.81 1.62 -11.05
CA LYS A 158 4.09 2.00 -11.65
C LYS A 158 5.23 1.30 -10.92
N SER A 159 6.32 1.04 -11.62
CA SER A 159 7.60 0.80 -10.94
C SER A 159 8.28 2.14 -10.61
N THR A 160 9.29 2.12 -9.74
CA THR A 160 10.01 3.34 -9.30
C THR A 160 10.44 4.26 -10.45
N MET A 161 10.87 3.67 -11.58
CA MET A 161 11.38 4.39 -12.76
C MET A 161 10.70 3.90 -14.05
N GLY A 162 9.56 3.23 -13.94
CA GLY A 162 8.77 2.69 -15.05
C GLY A 162 7.64 3.63 -15.46
N LYS A 163 7.01 3.33 -16.59
CA LYS A 163 5.82 4.07 -17.03
C LYS A 163 4.62 3.68 -16.13
N PRO A 164 3.75 4.64 -15.76
CA PRO A 164 2.55 4.33 -15.01
C PRO A 164 1.49 3.69 -15.91
N ILE A 165 0.97 2.54 -15.49
CA ILE A 165 -0.14 1.83 -16.13
C ILE A 165 -1.42 2.12 -15.36
N ARG A 166 -2.46 2.54 -16.07
CA ARG A 166 -3.76 2.84 -15.46
C ARG A 166 -4.59 1.56 -15.35
N VAL A 167 -5.07 1.26 -14.15
CA VAL A 167 -5.92 0.09 -13.86
C VAL A 167 -7.37 0.50 -13.59
N PHE A 168 -7.61 1.75 -13.20
CA PHE A 168 -8.93 2.35 -12.99
C PHE A 168 -8.93 3.83 -13.35
#